data_AF-A0A3N4LB40-F1
#
_entry.id   AF-A0A3N4LB40-F1
#
_cell.length_a   1.000
_cell.length_b   1.000
_cell.length_c   1.000
_cell.angle_alpha   90.00
_cell.angle_beta   90.00
_cell.angle_gamma   90.00
#
_symmetry.space_group_name_H-M   'P 1'
#
loop_
_entity.id
_entity.type
_entity.pdbx_description
1 polymer ?
#
loop_
_entity_poly.entity_id
_entity_poly.type
_entity_poly.pdbx_seq_one_letter_code
_entity_poly.pdbx_strand_id
1 'polypeptide(L)'
;MPYSTTPRPWTREEVEQLIAWMEDNREQLRGKQVAWHKEVKEQAFANEDHITVKRISEKMGNMKKAWNAARAMQTRSGWGVRSGDNDQSINEVLERRCPFFWRLEELWGSRPNVSAIPHTEAIASPTPARSEAVSQRPSEPVRASEPASKSPSRRGSPALRAAPAPLLLPKRSENGDLNAVLKRAFEEMQGAQQELGLKRIKAEKEAKVEIARIQADAQVKQMEIFAKMTKDILAASRGGFGGGCGGGSGGGFGGGSGGGFGGGSGGGDGSADQS
;
A
#
# COMPACT_ATOMS: atom_id res chain seq x y z
N MET A 1 1.37 -21.82 -42.12
CA MET A 1 0.29 -21.43 -41.19
C MET A 1 0.89 -21.37 -39.80
N PRO A 2 1.23 -20.19 -39.25
CA PRO A 2 1.65 -20.11 -37.85
C PRO A 2 0.43 -20.41 -36.98
N TYR A 3 0.48 -21.48 -36.19
CA TYR A 3 -0.56 -21.78 -35.22
C TYR A 3 -0.62 -20.62 -34.23
N SER A 4 -1.75 -19.91 -34.20
CA SER A 4 -2.05 -18.92 -33.19
C SER A 4 -2.25 -19.64 -31.86
N THR A 5 -1.16 -19.90 -31.15
CA THR A 5 -1.17 -20.52 -29.83
C THR A 5 -1.84 -19.55 -28.86
N THR A 6 -3.15 -19.72 -28.65
CA THR A 6 -3.85 -19.02 -27.59
C THR A 6 -3.17 -19.37 -26.26
N PRO A 7 -2.70 -18.38 -25.49
CA PRO A 7 -1.94 -18.65 -24.28
C PRO A 7 -2.81 -19.41 -23.28
N ARG A 8 -2.32 -20.57 -22.81
CA ARG A 8 -2.98 -21.42 -21.82
C ARG A 8 -3.42 -20.61 -20.60
N PRO A 9 -4.67 -20.70 -20.11
CA PRO A 9 -5.12 -19.95 -18.93
C PRO A 9 -4.30 -20.32 -17.68
N TRP A 10 -4.19 -19.37 -16.74
CA TRP A 10 -3.54 -19.61 -15.45
C TRP A 10 -4.35 -20.60 -14.62
N THR A 11 -3.71 -21.67 -14.19
CA THR A 11 -4.27 -22.64 -13.24
C THR A 11 -4.25 -22.06 -11.82
N ARG A 12 -4.98 -22.71 -10.90
CA ARG A 12 -5.03 -22.26 -9.51
C ARG A 12 -3.68 -22.45 -8.83
N GLU A 13 -3.04 -23.57 -9.09
CA GLU A 13 -1.76 -23.99 -8.51
C GLU A 13 -0.64 -23.02 -8.92
N GLU A 14 -0.61 -22.60 -10.20
CA GLU A 14 0.33 -21.59 -10.67
C GLU A 14 0.12 -20.23 -9.98
N VAL A 15 -1.13 -19.86 -9.69
CA VAL A 15 -1.41 -18.63 -8.93
C VAL A 15 -0.99 -18.76 -7.48
N GLU A 16 -1.22 -19.90 -6.85
CA GLU A 16 -0.80 -20.18 -5.48
C GLU A 16 0.73 -20.15 -5.35
N GLN A 17 1.45 -20.71 -6.33
CA GLN A 17 2.91 -20.68 -6.39
C GLN A 17 3.45 -19.26 -6.56
N LEU A 18 2.80 -18.44 -7.40
CA LEU A 18 3.14 -17.03 -7.55
C LEU A 18 2.96 -16.26 -6.23
N ILE A 19 1.85 -16.49 -5.52
CA ILE A 19 1.58 -15.82 -4.23
C ILE A 19 2.55 -16.31 -3.16
N ALA A 20 2.84 -17.61 -3.09
CA ALA A 20 3.81 -18.16 -2.15
C ALA A 20 5.19 -17.51 -2.32
N TRP A 21 5.66 -17.42 -3.57
CA TRP A 21 6.91 -16.72 -3.87
C TRP A 21 6.88 -15.26 -3.39
N MET A 22 5.77 -14.56 -3.58
CA MET A 22 5.61 -13.17 -3.12
C MET A 22 5.63 -13.02 -1.60
N GLU A 23 5.10 -13.99 -0.87
CA GLU A 23 5.12 -14.01 0.59
C GLU A 23 6.54 -14.19 1.13
N ASP A 24 7.33 -15.05 0.49
CA ASP A 24 8.73 -15.29 0.86
C ASP A 24 9.64 -14.10 0.46
N ASN A 25 9.27 -13.36 -0.58
CA ASN A 25 10.10 -12.28 -1.17
C ASN A 25 9.49 -10.88 -0.98
N ARG A 26 8.82 -10.63 0.17
CA ARG A 26 8.14 -9.36 0.47
C ARG A 26 9.01 -8.12 0.31
N GLU A 27 10.29 -8.20 0.64
CA GLU A 27 11.22 -7.07 0.55
C GLU A 27 11.49 -6.65 -0.91
N GLN A 28 11.60 -7.62 -1.82
CA GLN A 28 11.86 -7.39 -3.24
C GLN A 28 10.66 -6.74 -3.93
N LEU A 29 9.44 -7.00 -3.46
CA LEU A 29 8.21 -6.39 -3.98
C LEU A 29 8.16 -4.87 -3.82
N ARG A 30 8.99 -4.30 -2.93
CA ARG A 30 9.12 -2.84 -2.75
C ARG A 30 10.00 -2.18 -3.83
N GLY A 31 10.76 -2.97 -4.59
CA GLY A 31 11.69 -2.50 -5.62
C GLY A 31 11.06 -2.21 -6.98
N LYS A 32 11.90 -2.15 -8.02
CA LYS A 32 11.47 -1.95 -9.40
C LYS A 32 10.69 -3.18 -9.89
N GLN A 33 9.45 -2.97 -10.37
CA GLN A 33 8.55 -4.07 -10.77
C GLN A 33 9.15 -5.05 -11.79
N VAL A 34 9.92 -4.54 -12.74
CA VAL A 34 10.49 -5.35 -13.82
C VAL A 34 11.53 -6.36 -13.31
N ALA A 35 12.26 -6.02 -12.23
CA ALA A 35 13.32 -6.88 -11.71
C ALA A 35 12.74 -8.17 -11.09
N TRP A 36 11.78 -8.04 -10.18
CA TRP A 36 11.23 -9.20 -9.49
C TRP A 36 10.35 -10.08 -10.41
N HIS A 37 9.73 -9.55 -11.48
CA HIS A 37 9.04 -10.42 -12.46
C HIS A 37 9.99 -11.44 -13.12
N LYS A 38 11.25 -11.05 -13.33
CA LYS A 38 12.28 -11.95 -13.87
C LYS A 38 12.68 -12.99 -12.84
N GLU A 39 12.87 -12.58 -11.58
CA GLU A 39 13.21 -13.48 -10.48
C GLU A 39 12.11 -14.50 -10.19
N VAL A 40 10.83 -14.08 -10.21
CA VAL A 40 9.67 -14.99 -10.15
C VAL A 40 9.74 -16.03 -11.26
N LYS A 41 10.03 -15.60 -12.49
CA LYS A 41 10.12 -16.53 -13.62
C LYS A 41 11.25 -17.54 -13.42
N GLU A 42 12.41 -17.09 -12.97
CA GLU A 42 13.58 -17.95 -12.79
C GLU A 42 13.46 -18.89 -11.57
N GLN A 43 12.81 -18.46 -10.49
CA GLN A 43 12.76 -19.24 -9.25
C GLN A 43 11.49 -20.09 -9.13
N ALA A 44 10.33 -19.53 -9.45
CA ALA A 44 9.05 -20.20 -9.27
C ALA A 44 8.59 -20.92 -10.54
N PHE A 45 8.96 -20.42 -11.72
CA PHE A 45 8.44 -20.93 -13.00
C PHE A 45 9.53 -21.32 -13.99
N ALA A 46 10.66 -21.84 -13.51
CA ALA A 46 11.80 -22.18 -14.37
C ALA A 46 11.44 -23.18 -15.46
N ASN A 47 10.49 -24.09 -15.19
CA ASN A 47 10.15 -25.22 -16.04
C ASN A 47 8.90 -24.96 -16.91
N GLU A 48 8.18 -23.86 -16.67
CA GLU A 48 6.89 -23.57 -17.28
C GLU A 48 7.03 -22.57 -18.44
N ASP A 49 7.34 -23.07 -19.63
CA ASP A 49 7.58 -22.25 -20.83
C ASP A 49 6.40 -21.34 -21.21
N HIS A 50 5.16 -21.77 -20.93
CA HIS A 50 3.96 -20.98 -21.23
C HIS A 50 3.77 -19.79 -20.28
N ILE A 51 4.50 -19.74 -19.16
CA ILE A 51 4.52 -18.63 -18.22
C ILE A 51 5.73 -17.77 -18.55
N THR A 52 5.50 -16.64 -19.21
CA THR A 52 6.55 -15.66 -19.52
C THR A 52 6.53 -14.50 -18.53
N VAL A 53 7.63 -13.75 -18.43
CA VAL A 53 7.73 -12.53 -17.59
C VAL A 53 6.59 -11.55 -17.90
N LYS A 54 6.22 -11.42 -19.18
CA LYS A 54 5.09 -10.59 -19.62
C LYS A 54 3.77 -11.10 -19.02
N ARG A 55 3.52 -12.40 -19.05
CA ARG A 55 2.30 -13.00 -18.48
C ARG A 55 2.24 -12.89 -16.96
N ILE A 56 3.38 -13.00 -16.28
CA ILE A 56 3.47 -12.75 -14.83
C ILE A 56 3.05 -11.30 -14.54
N SER A 57 3.63 -10.33 -15.25
CA SER A 57 3.28 -8.90 -15.11
C SER A 57 1.78 -8.63 -15.34
N GLU A 58 1.21 -9.18 -16.42
CA GLU A 58 -0.22 -9.05 -16.73
C GLU A 58 -1.10 -9.70 -15.64
N LYS A 59 -0.74 -10.91 -15.20
CA LYS A 59 -1.48 -11.63 -14.16
C LYS A 59 -1.45 -10.86 -12.84
N MET A 60 -0.30 -10.34 -12.46
CA MET A 60 -0.10 -9.51 -11.28
C MET A 60 -0.92 -8.21 -11.33
N GLY A 61 -0.94 -7.55 -12.49
CA GLY A 61 -1.79 -6.38 -12.73
C GLY A 61 -3.28 -6.71 -12.56
N ASN A 62 -3.73 -7.84 -13.10
CA ASN A 62 -5.12 -8.28 -12.99
C ASN A 62 -5.50 -8.67 -11.56
N MET A 63 -4.63 -9.38 -10.83
CA MET A 63 -4.84 -9.71 -9.42
C MET A 63 -4.90 -8.45 -8.55
N LYS A 64 -4.03 -7.47 -8.79
CA LYS A 64 -4.05 -6.20 -8.06
C LYS A 64 -5.32 -5.40 -8.32
N LYS A 65 -5.83 -5.40 -9.57
CA LYS A 65 -7.12 -4.79 -9.91
C LYS A 65 -8.28 -5.48 -9.19
N ALA A 66 -8.32 -6.81 -9.19
CA ALA A 66 -9.35 -7.59 -8.50
C ALA A 66 -9.33 -7.34 -6.98
N TRP A 67 -8.14 -7.32 -6.38
CA TRP A 67 -7.97 -6.99 -4.97
C TRP A 67 -8.40 -5.56 -4.64
N ASN A 68 -7.98 -4.56 -5.43
CA ASN A 68 -8.42 -3.17 -5.23
C ASN A 68 -9.94 -3.04 -5.33
N ALA A 69 -10.58 -3.75 -6.27
CA ALA A 69 -12.02 -3.78 -6.39
C ALA A 69 -12.64 -4.39 -5.13
N ALA A 70 -12.20 -5.57 -4.70
CA ALA A 70 -12.68 -6.23 -3.47
C ALA A 70 -12.44 -5.38 -2.21
N ARG A 71 -11.34 -4.63 -2.15
CA ARG A 71 -11.04 -3.72 -1.04
C ARG A 71 -11.92 -2.48 -1.05
N ALA A 72 -12.14 -1.88 -2.22
CA ALA A 72 -13.11 -0.81 -2.38
C ALA A 72 -14.50 -1.28 -1.96
N MET A 73 -14.83 -2.55 -2.22
CA MET A 73 -16.05 -3.16 -1.72
C MET A 73 -16.09 -3.15 -0.19
N GLN A 74 -15.07 -3.69 0.47
CA GLN A 74 -14.98 -3.70 1.93
C GLN A 74 -15.17 -2.31 2.58
N THR A 75 -14.63 -1.25 1.95
CA THR A 75 -14.76 0.14 2.47
C THR A 75 -16.10 0.81 2.20
N ARG A 76 -16.86 0.35 1.19
CA ARG A 76 -18.12 0.98 0.82
C ARG A 76 -19.21 0.53 1.80
N SER A 77 -19.72 1.44 2.61
CA SER A 77 -20.90 1.17 3.46
C SER A 77 -22.14 0.93 2.58
N GLY A 78 -23.00 -0.01 2.99
CA GLY A 78 -24.30 -0.25 2.34
C GLY A 78 -24.36 -1.36 1.30
N TRP A 79 -23.71 -2.51 1.53
CA TRP A 79 -23.77 -3.69 0.64
C TRP A 79 -25.14 -4.34 0.47
N GLY A 80 -26.20 -3.79 1.06
CA GLY A 80 -27.50 -4.45 1.16
C GLY A 80 -27.46 -5.73 2.00
N VAL A 81 -26.31 -6.07 2.58
CA VAL A 81 -26.15 -7.14 3.57
C VAL A 81 -26.87 -6.65 4.82
N ARG A 82 -28.02 -7.28 5.11
CA ARG A 82 -28.77 -7.01 6.32
C ARG A 82 -27.86 -7.31 7.50
N SER A 83 -27.92 -6.52 8.57
CA SER A 83 -27.04 -6.67 9.75
C SER A 83 -27.16 -8.02 10.49
N GLY A 84 -28.00 -8.95 10.00
CA GLY A 84 -28.10 -10.34 10.48
C GLY A 84 -27.55 -11.40 9.50
N ASP A 85 -27.22 -11.04 8.26
CA ASP A 85 -26.56 -11.93 7.30
C ASP A 85 -25.03 -11.83 7.52
N ASN A 86 -24.56 -12.69 8.43
CA ASN A 86 -23.19 -12.91 8.94
C ASN A 86 -21.99 -12.41 8.10
N ASP A 87 -20.92 -12.04 8.80
CA ASP A 87 -19.56 -11.77 8.27
C ASP A 87 -19.03 -12.86 7.32
N GLN A 88 -19.51 -14.10 7.47
CA GLN A 88 -19.21 -15.21 6.56
C GLN A 88 -19.66 -14.94 5.13
N SER A 89 -20.80 -14.26 4.93
CA SER A 89 -21.30 -13.86 3.61
C SER A 89 -20.36 -12.88 2.92
N ILE A 90 -19.82 -11.90 3.67
CA ILE A 90 -18.89 -10.91 3.13
C ILE A 90 -17.60 -11.60 2.70
N ASN A 91 -17.07 -12.51 3.51
CA ASN A 91 -15.86 -13.25 3.19
C ASN A 91 -16.03 -14.09 1.91
N GLU A 92 -17.12 -14.83 1.78
CA GLU A 92 -17.42 -15.61 0.57
C GLU A 92 -17.55 -14.72 -0.68
N VAL A 93 -18.18 -13.55 -0.56
CA VAL A 93 -18.32 -12.60 -1.67
C VAL A 93 -16.96 -12.04 -2.08
N LEU A 94 -16.10 -11.69 -1.12
CA LEU A 94 -14.75 -11.21 -1.39
C LEU A 94 -13.90 -12.29 -2.06
N GLU A 95 -13.95 -13.53 -1.57
CA GLU A 95 -13.21 -14.66 -2.16
C GLU A 95 -13.71 -15.04 -3.56
N ARG A 96 -15.03 -14.95 -3.82
CA ARG A 96 -15.58 -15.14 -5.18
C ARG A 96 -15.09 -14.08 -6.16
N ARG A 97 -14.88 -12.85 -5.71
CA ARG A 97 -14.41 -11.73 -6.55
C ARG A 97 -12.91 -11.72 -6.73
N CYS A 98 -12.18 -12.01 -5.66
CA CYS A 98 -10.73 -12.06 -5.65
C CYS A 98 -10.29 -13.32 -4.89
N PRO A 99 -9.99 -14.40 -5.63
CA PRO A 99 -9.34 -15.55 -5.02
C PRO A 99 -8.08 -15.07 -4.29
N PHE A 100 -7.85 -15.60 -3.09
CA PHE A 100 -6.72 -15.23 -2.23
C PHE A 100 -6.74 -13.80 -1.68
N PHE A 101 -7.92 -13.16 -1.58
CA PHE A 101 -8.07 -11.80 -1.07
C PHE A 101 -7.26 -11.54 0.21
N TRP A 102 -7.37 -12.42 1.21
CA TRP A 102 -6.70 -12.25 2.50
C TRP A 102 -5.18 -12.29 2.42
N ARG A 103 -4.62 -13.19 1.60
CA ARG A 103 -3.17 -13.27 1.37
C ARG A 103 -2.66 -12.01 0.67
N LEU A 104 -3.41 -11.55 -0.34
CA LEU A 104 -3.10 -10.32 -1.07
C LEU A 104 -3.25 -9.06 -0.20
N GLU A 105 -4.21 -9.06 0.72
CA GLU A 105 -4.40 -8.00 1.71
C GLU A 105 -3.20 -7.91 2.66
N GLU A 106 -2.64 -9.04 3.09
CA GLU A 106 -1.44 -9.01 3.91
C GLU A 106 -0.22 -8.47 3.14
N LEU A 107 -0.09 -8.83 1.85
CA LEU A 107 0.99 -8.40 0.97
C LEU A 107 0.93 -6.91 0.58
N TRP A 108 -0.26 -6.38 0.29
CA TRP A 108 -0.43 -5.03 -0.25
C TRP A 108 -1.08 -4.04 0.73
N GLY A 109 -1.86 -4.52 1.67
CA GLY A 109 -2.57 -3.74 2.67
C GLY A 109 -1.73 -3.37 3.88
N SER A 110 -0.74 -4.20 4.21
CA SER A 110 0.28 -3.91 5.22
C SER A 110 1.29 -2.89 4.68
N ARG A 111 0.84 -1.68 4.35
CA ARG A 111 1.75 -0.54 4.33
C ARG A 111 1.92 -0.13 5.78
N PRO A 112 3.07 -0.44 6.44
CA PRO A 112 3.35 0.17 7.73
C PRO A 112 3.19 1.67 7.52
N ASN A 113 2.34 2.29 8.33
CA ASN A 113 2.03 3.70 8.22
C ASN A 113 3.29 4.48 8.61
N VAL A 114 4.28 4.57 7.72
CA VAL A 114 5.55 5.29 7.93
C VAL A 114 5.29 6.79 8.15
N SER A 115 4.06 7.26 7.88
CA SER A 115 3.59 8.60 8.22
C SER A 115 3.26 8.83 9.69
N ALA A 116 3.19 7.80 10.53
CA ALA A 116 3.13 8.01 11.98
C ALA A 116 4.54 8.09 12.56
N ILE A 117 5.33 9.06 12.10
CA ILE A 117 6.32 9.66 12.99
C ILE A 117 5.44 10.24 14.11
N PRO A 118 5.50 9.72 15.35
CA PRO A 118 4.85 10.42 16.45
C PRO A 118 5.44 11.82 16.41
N HIS A 119 4.60 12.83 16.19
CA HIS A 119 4.99 14.21 16.42
C HIS A 119 5.44 14.27 17.88
N THR A 120 6.73 14.03 18.12
CA THR A 120 7.41 14.34 19.36
C THR A 120 7.25 15.83 19.49
N GLU A 121 6.34 16.19 20.41
CA GLU A 121 6.19 17.44 21.12
C GLU A 121 6.92 18.60 20.43
N ALA A 122 6.14 19.39 19.71
CA ALA A 122 6.51 20.74 19.37
C ALA A 122 6.90 21.45 20.67
N ILE A 123 8.21 21.57 20.91
CA ILE A 123 8.77 22.51 21.86
C ILE A 123 8.21 23.88 21.47
N ALA A 124 7.37 24.41 22.34
CA ALA A 124 6.77 25.72 22.21
C ALA A 124 7.85 26.77 21.93
N SER A 125 7.85 27.32 20.72
CA SER A 125 8.48 28.61 20.47
C SER A 125 7.44 29.72 20.71
N PRO A 126 7.78 30.76 21.49
CA PRO A 126 6.86 31.80 21.89
C PRO A 126 6.53 32.73 20.72
N THR A 127 5.26 32.78 20.36
CA THR A 127 4.69 33.77 19.44
C THR A 127 4.63 35.14 20.12
N PRO A 128 5.19 36.22 19.53
CA PRO A 128 4.94 37.57 20.01
C PRO A 128 3.53 38.03 19.63
N ALA A 129 2.93 38.72 20.59
CA ALA A 129 1.57 39.22 20.61
C ALA A 129 1.15 39.99 19.35
N ARG A 130 -0.04 39.66 18.83
CA ARG A 130 -0.83 40.58 18.01
C ARG A 130 -2.26 40.59 18.52
N SER A 131 -2.64 41.74 19.05
CA SER A 131 -3.91 42.03 19.70
C SER A 131 -5.12 41.93 18.76
N GLU A 132 -6.18 41.34 19.33
CA GLU A 132 -7.58 41.77 19.31
C GLU A 132 -8.30 42.00 17.98
N ALA A 133 -9.35 41.20 17.73
CA ALA A 133 -10.73 41.68 17.84
C ALA A 133 -11.74 40.51 17.77
N VAL A 134 -12.32 40.19 18.93
CA VAL A 134 -13.74 39.89 19.21
C VAL A 134 -14.63 39.50 18.01
N SER A 135 -15.16 38.28 18.03
CA SER A 135 -16.62 38.07 18.05
C SER A 135 -16.97 36.65 18.52
N GLN A 136 -17.65 36.60 19.66
CA GLN A 136 -18.11 35.41 20.35
C GLN A 136 -19.38 34.86 19.70
N ARG A 137 -19.51 33.52 19.60
CA ARG A 137 -20.78 32.88 19.99
C ARG A 137 -20.58 31.43 20.48
N PRO A 138 -21.02 31.11 21.72
CA PRO A 138 -20.90 29.79 22.34
C PRO A 138 -22.23 29.02 22.37
N SER A 139 -22.18 27.68 22.26
CA SER A 139 -23.07 26.63 22.84
C SER A 139 -22.79 25.31 22.10
N GLU A 140 -22.74 24.10 22.66
CA GLU A 140 -22.84 23.55 24.02
C GLU A 140 -22.32 22.09 23.97
N PRO A 141 -21.98 21.45 25.11
CA PRO A 141 -21.44 20.11 25.18
C PRO A 141 -22.51 19.05 25.51
N VAL A 142 -22.61 17.99 24.70
CA VAL A 142 -23.41 16.79 25.03
C VAL A 142 -22.43 15.63 25.19
N ARG A 143 -21.94 15.41 26.41
CA ARG A 143 -22.48 14.54 27.46
C ARG A 143 -22.26 13.05 27.18
N ALA A 144 -21.48 12.48 28.09
CA ALA A 144 -21.01 11.12 28.20
C ALA A 144 -22.09 10.04 28.11
N SER A 145 -21.66 8.86 27.65
CA SER A 145 -22.20 7.58 28.10
C SER A 145 -21.11 6.51 27.97
N GLU A 146 -20.41 6.26 29.08
CA GLU A 146 -19.85 4.94 29.39
C GLU A 146 -20.99 3.91 29.43
N PRO A 147 -20.70 2.65 29.09
CA PRO A 147 -20.86 1.67 30.18
C PRO A 147 -19.76 0.58 30.23
N ALA A 148 -19.27 0.42 31.46
CA ALA A 148 -19.16 -0.84 32.19
C ALA A 148 -18.34 -2.01 31.59
N SER A 149 -17.12 -2.14 32.13
CA SER A 149 -16.60 -3.35 32.78
C SER A 149 -17.33 -4.67 32.56
N LYS A 150 -16.66 -5.63 31.90
CA LYS A 150 -16.82 -7.08 32.13
C LYS A 150 -15.51 -7.82 31.81
N SER A 151 -14.66 -7.97 32.82
CA SER A 151 -13.87 -9.20 33.06
C SER A 151 -14.54 -9.92 34.25
N PRO A 152 -14.34 -11.22 34.53
CA PRO A 152 -13.39 -12.19 33.95
C PRO A 152 -14.05 -13.54 33.57
N SER A 153 -13.36 -14.39 32.80
CA SER A 153 -13.66 -15.83 32.83
C SER A 153 -12.41 -16.71 32.83
N ARG A 154 -12.25 -17.38 33.97
CA ARG A 154 -11.35 -18.48 34.25
C ARG A 154 -11.67 -19.67 33.33
N ARG A 155 -10.62 -20.40 32.93
CA ARG A 155 -10.37 -21.85 33.12
C ARG A 155 -9.75 -22.45 31.88
N GLY A 156 -8.63 -23.13 32.09
CA GLY A 156 -8.11 -24.07 31.11
C GLY A 156 -6.62 -24.35 31.22
N SER A 157 -6.13 -24.77 32.39
CA SER A 157 -4.95 -25.64 32.41
C SER A 157 -5.37 -27.01 31.89
N PRO A 158 -4.55 -27.67 31.06
CA PRO A 158 -4.04 -28.96 31.53
C PRO A 158 -2.60 -29.29 31.10
N ALA A 159 -2.07 -30.27 31.82
CA ALA A 159 -1.06 -31.23 31.41
C ALA A 159 0.41 -30.80 31.45
N LEU A 160 0.96 -30.93 32.65
CA LEU A 160 2.24 -31.56 32.94
C LEU A 160 2.72 -32.49 31.80
N ARG A 161 3.81 -32.12 31.13
CA ARG A 161 4.66 -33.06 30.40
C ARG A 161 6.06 -33.05 31.01
N ALA A 162 6.54 -34.27 31.18
CA ALA A 162 7.65 -34.67 32.02
C ALA A 162 8.96 -33.92 31.70
N ALA A 163 9.62 -33.51 32.78
CA ALA A 163 10.98 -33.02 32.77
C ALA A 163 11.96 -34.16 32.41
N PRO A 164 12.86 -33.96 31.43
CA PRO A 164 14.01 -34.83 31.24
C PRO A 164 15.10 -34.53 32.30
N ALA A 165 15.83 -35.58 32.65
CA ALA A 165 16.76 -35.66 33.78
C ALA A 165 17.80 -34.52 33.84
N PRO A 166 18.15 -34.06 35.07
CA PRO A 166 19.19 -33.05 35.26
C PRO A 166 20.57 -33.66 34.99
N LEU A 167 21.21 -33.20 33.92
CA LEU A 167 22.63 -33.48 33.68
C LEU A 167 23.47 -32.78 34.74
N LEU A 168 24.36 -33.56 35.35
CA LEU A 168 25.27 -33.18 36.44
C LEU A 168 26.11 -31.96 36.06
N LEU A 169 25.76 -30.82 36.66
CA LEU A 169 26.53 -29.58 36.60
C LEU A 169 27.83 -29.73 37.40
N PRO A 170 29.01 -29.51 36.80
CA PRO A 170 30.27 -29.46 37.53
C PRO A 170 30.27 -28.26 38.49
N LYS A 171 30.47 -28.54 39.78
CA LYS A 171 30.68 -27.53 40.83
C LYS A 171 32.01 -26.83 40.60
N ARG A 172 32.02 -25.79 39.77
CA ARG A 172 33.17 -24.91 39.60
C ARG A 172 32.98 -23.68 40.49
N SER A 173 33.73 -23.65 41.59
CA SER A 173 33.83 -22.53 42.52
C SER A 173 34.55 -21.37 41.85
N GLU A 174 33.81 -20.52 41.14
CA GLU A 174 34.32 -19.33 40.45
C GLU A 174 33.39 -18.13 40.69
N ASN A 175 33.04 -17.88 41.96
CA ASN A 175 32.15 -16.77 42.36
C ASN A 175 32.85 -15.40 42.46
N GLY A 176 34.11 -15.31 42.03
CA GLY A 176 34.95 -14.13 42.26
C GLY A 176 34.76 -12.96 41.30
N ASP A 177 34.23 -13.17 40.09
CA ASP A 177 34.31 -12.14 39.04
C ASP A 177 33.00 -11.91 38.26
N LEU A 178 31.87 -12.44 38.75
CA LEU A 178 30.58 -12.29 38.07
C LEU A 178 30.17 -10.81 37.92
N ASN A 179 30.50 -9.98 38.92
CA ASN A 179 30.24 -8.54 38.88
C ASN A 179 31.09 -7.82 37.81
N ALA A 180 32.35 -8.24 37.60
CA ALA A 180 33.19 -7.67 36.55
C ALA A 180 32.69 -8.05 35.15
N VAL A 181 32.23 -9.30 34.98
CA VAL A 181 31.61 -9.77 33.74
C VAL A 181 30.31 -9.00 33.44
N LEU A 182 29.44 -8.82 34.43
CA LEU A 182 28.20 -8.04 34.29
C LEU A 182 28.47 -6.58 33.94
N LYS A 183 29.46 -5.95 34.59
CA LYS A 183 29.84 -4.57 34.30
C LYS A 183 30.37 -4.42 32.87
N ARG A 184 31.23 -5.34 32.42
CA ARG A 184 31.76 -5.34 31.04
C ARG A 184 30.64 -5.54 30.02
N ALA A 185 29.71 -6.47 30.26
CA ALA A 185 28.58 -6.71 29.37
C ALA A 185 27.65 -5.48 29.26
N PHE A 186 27.46 -4.74 30.36
CA PHE A 186 26.64 -3.53 30.36
C PHE A 186 27.30 -2.37 29.57
N GLU A 187 28.60 -2.16 29.77
CA GLU A 187 29.37 -1.17 29.02
C GLU A 187 29.41 -1.51 27.51
N GLU A 188 29.56 -2.78 27.16
CA GLU A 188 29.51 -3.26 25.78
C GLU A 188 28.13 -3.04 25.14
N MET A 189 27.05 -3.33 25.87
CA MET A 189 25.69 -3.10 25.40
C MET A 189 25.39 -1.61 25.18
N GLN A 190 25.88 -0.72 26.05
CA GLN A 190 25.75 0.73 25.85
C GLN A 190 26.55 1.21 24.64
N GLY A 191 27.78 0.71 24.47
CA GLY A 191 28.60 1.01 23.29
C GLY A 191 27.91 0.59 21.99
N ALA A 192 27.37 -0.62 21.94
CA ALA A 192 26.63 -1.14 20.79
C ALA A 192 25.38 -0.29 20.45
N GLN A 193 24.64 0.17 21.47
CA GLN A 193 23.48 1.06 21.30
C GLN A 193 23.89 2.41 20.68
N GLN A 194 24.96 3.04 21.17
CA GLN A 194 25.48 4.29 20.62
C GLN A 194 25.98 4.12 19.18
N GLU A 195 26.70 3.02 18.90
CA GLU A 195 27.18 2.71 17.55
C GLU A 195 26.01 2.51 16.57
N LEU A 196 24.95 1.80 16.98
CA LEU A 196 23.73 1.65 16.18
C LEU A 196 23.03 2.99 15.93
N GLY A 197 23.00 3.88 16.93
CA GLY A 197 22.47 5.23 16.78
C GLY A 197 23.23 6.04 15.73
N LEU A 198 24.57 6.02 15.78
CA LEU A 198 25.44 6.66 14.79
C LEU A 198 25.25 6.08 13.38
N LYS A 199 25.14 4.74 13.26
CA LYS A 199 24.87 4.07 11.99
C LYS A 199 23.52 4.50 11.40
N ARG A 200 22.47 4.64 12.22
CA ARG A 200 21.16 5.14 11.78
C ARG A 200 21.22 6.57 11.26
N ILE A 201 21.87 7.47 12.01
CA ILE A 201 22.04 8.87 11.59
C ILE A 201 22.83 8.97 10.28
N LYS A 202 23.88 8.15 10.12
CA LYS A 202 24.67 8.11 8.88
C LYS A 202 23.82 7.64 7.69
N ALA A 203 23.12 6.51 7.85
CA ALA A 203 22.25 5.96 6.80
C ALA A 203 21.13 6.94 6.42
N GLU A 204 20.56 7.65 7.41
CA GLU A 204 19.52 8.65 7.16
C GLU A 204 20.06 9.85 6.36
N LYS A 205 21.26 10.35 6.70
CA LYS A 205 21.91 11.43 5.94
C LYS A 205 22.22 11.01 4.51
N GLU A 206 22.71 9.80 4.31
CA GLU A 206 22.98 9.24 2.97
C GLU A 206 21.69 9.12 2.14
N ALA A 207 20.61 8.62 2.74
CA ALA A 207 19.31 8.55 2.08
C ALA A 207 18.77 9.94 1.69
N LYS A 208 18.94 10.97 2.56
CA LYS A 208 18.54 12.35 2.24
C LYS A 208 19.32 12.94 1.08
N VAL A 209 20.63 12.65 1.00
CA VAL A 209 21.48 13.09 -0.12
C VAL A 209 21.03 12.46 -1.43
N GLU A 210 20.70 11.16 -1.43
CA GLU A 210 20.22 10.47 -2.63
C GLU A 210 18.86 11.00 -3.12
N ILE A 211 17.94 11.30 -2.19
CA ILE A 211 16.64 11.90 -2.54
C ILE A 211 16.84 13.29 -3.16
N ALA A 212 17.72 14.12 -2.58
CA ALA A 212 18.02 15.45 -3.13
C ALA A 212 18.62 15.36 -4.54
N ARG A 213 19.47 14.38 -4.79
CA ARG A 213 20.04 14.11 -6.12
C ARG A 213 18.94 13.73 -7.13
N ILE A 214 18.04 12.82 -6.77
CA ILE A 214 16.93 12.41 -7.64
C ILE A 214 16.02 13.60 -7.98
N GLN A 215 15.76 14.49 -7.00
CA GLN A 215 14.96 15.69 -7.23
C GLN A 215 15.68 16.68 -8.17
N ALA A 216 16.98 16.87 -8.02
CA ALA A 216 17.77 17.71 -8.93
C ALA A 216 17.75 17.17 -10.37
N ASP A 217 17.97 15.86 -10.56
CA ASP A 217 17.91 15.22 -11.89
C ASP A 217 16.52 15.34 -12.52
N ALA A 218 15.45 15.25 -11.73
CA ALA A 218 14.09 15.46 -12.21
C ALA A 218 13.85 16.90 -12.69
N GLN A 219 14.36 17.90 -11.96
CA GLN A 219 14.25 19.31 -12.36
C GLN A 219 15.05 19.60 -13.65
N VAL A 220 16.25 19.03 -13.80
CA VAL A 220 17.05 19.17 -15.02
C VAL A 220 16.29 18.60 -16.24
N LYS A 221 15.68 17.41 -16.10
CA LYS A 221 14.88 16.81 -17.17
C LYS A 221 13.66 17.65 -17.54
N GLN A 222 12.99 18.26 -16.57
CA GLN A 222 11.87 19.17 -16.86
C GLN A 222 12.34 20.41 -17.63
N MET A 223 13.47 21.00 -17.24
CA MET A 223 14.06 22.13 -17.96
C MET A 223 14.47 21.77 -19.40
N GLU A 224 15.01 20.57 -19.61
CA GLU A 224 15.38 20.08 -20.95
C GLU A 224 14.15 19.93 -21.86
N ILE A 225 13.05 19.35 -21.34
CA ILE A 225 11.77 19.24 -22.06
C ILE A 225 11.23 20.63 -22.41
N PHE A 226 11.27 21.56 -21.47
CA PHE A 226 10.79 22.93 -21.67
C PHE A 226 11.63 23.68 -22.72
N ALA A 227 12.96 23.52 -22.69
CA ALA A 227 13.87 24.11 -23.67
C ALA A 227 13.61 23.55 -25.08
N LYS A 228 13.37 22.24 -25.20
CA LYS A 228 13.01 21.60 -26.48
C LYS A 228 11.69 22.14 -27.02
N MET A 229 10.66 22.22 -26.18
CA MET A 229 9.35 22.76 -26.57
C MET A 229 9.44 24.22 -27.05
N THR A 230 10.22 25.05 -26.34
CA THR A 230 10.42 26.46 -26.71
C THR A 230 11.13 26.58 -28.07
N LYS A 231 12.12 25.72 -28.34
CA LYS A 231 12.82 25.69 -29.62
C LYS A 231 11.88 25.32 -30.78
N ASP A 232 11.00 24.34 -30.57
CA ASP A 232 10.03 23.91 -31.59
C ASP A 232 9.00 25.01 -31.91
N ILE A 233 8.51 25.73 -30.88
CA ILE A 233 7.62 26.89 -31.06
C ILE A 233 8.32 28.00 -31.86
N LEU A 234 9.57 28.33 -31.51
CA LEU A 234 10.32 29.37 -32.20
C LEU A 234 10.60 29.03 -33.67
N ALA A 235 10.84 27.74 -33.97
CA ALA A 235 11.02 27.26 -35.34
C ALA A 235 9.71 27.36 -36.16
N ALA A 236 8.57 27.03 -35.56
CA ALA A 236 7.27 27.14 -36.20
C ALA A 236 6.86 28.60 -36.52
N SER A 237 7.21 29.56 -35.66
CA SER A 237 6.90 30.97 -35.88
C SER A 237 7.73 31.64 -36.98
N ARG A 238 8.84 31.03 -37.43
CA ARG A 238 9.77 31.65 -38.40
C ARG A 238 9.49 31.26 -39.87
N GLY A 239 8.54 30.36 -40.13
CA GLY A 239 8.13 29.96 -41.47
C GLY A 239 6.63 30.16 -41.70
N GLY A 240 6.24 31.25 -42.38
CA GLY A 240 4.94 31.31 -43.06
C GLY A 240 3.91 32.30 -42.52
N PHE A 241 4.24 33.58 -42.43
CA PHE A 241 3.27 34.66 -42.67
C PHE A 241 3.55 35.25 -44.04
N GLY A 242 3.09 34.58 -45.08
CA GLY A 242 3.37 34.95 -46.46
C GLY A 242 2.42 34.29 -47.45
N GLY A 243 1.23 34.86 -47.59
CA GLY A 243 0.45 34.80 -48.83
C GLY A 243 -0.68 33.78 -48.88
N GLY A 244 -1.85 34.25 -49.34
CA GLY A 244 -2.73 33.42 -50.18
C GLY A 244 -4.19 33.29 -49.77
N CYS A 245 -4.98 34.31 -50.09
CA CYS A 245 -6.22 34.25 -50.88
C CYS A 245 -7.03 32.93 -50.92
N GLY A 246 -8.33 32.98 -50.62
CA GLY A 246 -9.29 32.03 -51.18
C GLY A 246 -10.57 31.86 -50.37
N GLY A 247 -11.62 32.60 -50.75
CA GLY A 247 -12.96 32.45 -50.20
C GLY A 247 -13.58 31.09 -50.50
N GLY A 248 -14.48 30.66 -49.62
CA GLY A 248 -15.28 29.45 -49.78
C GLY A 248 -16.52 29.53 -48.92
N SER A 249 -17.56 30.15 -49.47
CA SER A 249 -18.93 30.08 -48.98
C SER A 249 -19.50 28.67 -49.20
N GLY A 250 -20.20 28.12 -48.21
CA GLY A 250 -21.01 26.89 -48.32
C GLY A 250 -21.12 26.21 -46.96
N GLY A 251 -22.22 26.41 -46.23
CA GLY A 251 -23.35 25.46 -46.22
C GLY A 251 -23.02 24.31 -45.26
N GLY A 252 -23.55 24.24 -44.05
CA GLY A 252 -24.97 24.08 -43.76
C GLY A 252 -25.26 22.61 -43.44
N PHE A 253 -25.95 22.39 -42.31
CA PHE A 253 -26.68 21.19 -41.89
C PHE A 253 -25.92 20.00 -41.26
N GLY A 254 -26.31 19.68 -40.02
CA GLY A 254 -26.88 18.35 -39.76
C GLY A 254 -26.24 17.50 -38.64
N GLY A 255 -26.97 17.39 -37.52
CA GLY A 255 -27.03 16.19 -36.65
C GLY A 255 -25.84 15.95 -35.71
N GLY A 256 -25.95 15.89 -34.39
CA GLY A 256 -27.10 15.46 -33.58
C GLY A 256 -27.16 13.93 -33.50
N SER A 257 -26.64 13.35 -32.41
CA SER A 257 -26.81 11.99 -31.84
C SER A 257 -25.45 11.52 -31.33
N GLY A 258 -25.22 11.08 -30.09
CA GLY A 258 -26.08 10.60 -29.01
C GLY A 258 -25.19 9.74 -28.12
N GLY A 259 -25.43 9.72 -26.81
CA GLY A 259 -24.66 8.84 -25.92
C GLY A 259 -24.58 9.30 -24.46
N GLY A 260 -25.69 9.78 -23.90
CA GLY A 260 -25.82 9.92 -22.46
C GLY A 260 -26.00 8.53 -21.83
N PHE A 261 -25.04 8.09 -21.02
CA PHE A 261 -25.23 6.96 -20.14
C PHE A 261 -25.97 7.46 -18.89
N GLY A 262 -27.30 7.33 -18.93
CA GLY A 262 -28.19 7.64 -17.82
C GLY A 262 -27.91 6.73 -16.64
N GLY A 263 -27.64 7.34 -15.49
CA GLY A 263 -27.66 6.68 -14.20
C GLY A 263 -29.09 6.32 -13.82
N GLY A 264 -29.33 5.02 -13.59
CA GLY A 264 -30.58 4.52 -13.04
C GLY A 264 -30.66 4.85 -11.55
N SER A 265 -31.52 5.80 -11.20
CA SER A 265 -32.07 5.94 -9.85
C SER A 265 -33.29 5.03 -9.75
N GLY A 266 -33.10 3.82 -9.20
CA GLY A 266 -34.20 2.96 -8.79
C GLY A 266 -34.76 3.44 -7.45
N GLY A 267 -35.83 4.23 -7.49
CA GLY A 267 -36.70 4.49 -6.35
C GLY A 267 -37.64 3.30 -6.17
N GLY A 268 -37.63 2.72 -4.98
CA GLY A 268 -38.55 1.66 -4.58
C GLY A 268 -39.63 2.24 -3.68
N ASP A 269 -40.84 2.34 -4.21
CA ASP A 269 -42.03 2.75 -3.47
C ASP A 269 -42.90 1.50 -3.24
N GLY A 270 -42.58 0.75 -2.19
CA GLY A 270 -43.39 -0.37 -1.72
C GLY A 270 -44.30 0.06 -0.57
N SER A 271 -45.42 0.73 -0.85
CA SER A 271 -46.53 0.82 0.09
C SER A 271 -47.33 -0.47 0.03
N ALA A 272 -47.10 -1.34 1.02
CA ALA A 272 -48.02 -2.42 1.34
C ALA A 272 -49.10 -1.85 2.29
N ASP A 273 -50.26 -1.61 1.72
CA ASP A 273 -51.52 -1.46 2.43
C ASP A 273 -51.86 -2.82 3.08
N GLN A 274 -51.90 -2.86 4.41
CA GLN A 274 -52.46 -3.98 5.17
C GLN A 274 -53.27 -3.42 6.35
N SER A 275 -54.59 -3.64 6.25
CA SER A 275 -55.60 -3.85 7.32
C SER A 275 -55.92 -2.69 8.26
#